data_AF-A0A7Z1N6U9-F1
#
_entry.id   AF-A0A7Z1N6U9-F1
#
_cell.length_a   1.000
_cell.length_b   1.000
_cell.length_c   1.000
_cell.angle_alpha   90.00
_cell.angle_beta   90.00
_cell.angle_gamma   90.00
#
_symmetry.space_group_name_H-M   'P 1'
#
loop_
_entity.id
_entity.type
_entity.pdbx_description
1 polymer ?
#
loop_
_entity_poly.entity_id
_entity_poly.type
_entity_poly.pdbx_seq_one_letter_code
_entity_poly.pdbx_strand_id
1 'polypeptide(L)'
;VEAYPEIPLVMHQDHGQSPAICQGAIDLGFGSVMMDGSLREDGKTPADFDYNVDVTRRVVEMAHKVGVTVEGELGCLGSLETGMAGEEDGHGAEGKLDHSSLLTDPEEAAQFVKATQLDALAIAIGTSHGAYKFTRKPTGDILAISRVKEIHARIPNTHLVMHG
;
A
#
# COMPACT_ATOMS: atom_id res chain seq x y z
N VAL A 1 -10.65 12.65 -21.36
CA VAL A 1 -11.67 11.68 -21.86
C VAL A 1 -12.03 11.94 -23.33
N GLU A 2 -12.09 13.18 -23.80
CA GLU A 2 -12.55 13.51 -25.16
C GLU A 2 -11.70 12.94 -26.32
N ALA A 3 -10.40 12.70 -26.11
CA ALA A 3 -9.52 12.22 -27.17
C ALA A 3 -9.62 10.70 -27.45
N TYR A 4 -9.98 9.89 -26.44
CA TYR A 4 -10.00 8.42 -26.50
C TYR A 4 -11.16 7.84 -25.67
N PRO A 5 -12.43 8.12 -26.04
CA PRO A 5 -13.60 7.79 -25.24
C PRO A 5 -13.84 6.28 -25.04
N GLU A 6 -13.24 5.43 -25.88
CA GLU A 6 -13.36 3.98 -25.85
C GLU A 6 -12.40 3.30 -24.86
N ILE A 7 -11.40 4.01 -24.34
CA ILE A 7 -10.40 3.47 -23.42
C ILE A 7 -10.85 3.74 -21.97
N PRO A 8 -11.19 2.72 -21.17
CA PRO A 8 -11.43 2.91 -19.75
C PRO A 8 -10.14 3.39 -19.07
N LEU A 9 -10.23 4.50 -18.34
CA LEU A 9 -9.09 5.11 -17.66
C LEU A 9 -9.42 5.32 -16.19
N VAL A 10 -8.45 5.01 -15.34
CA VAL A 10 -8.49 5.31 -13.91
C VAL A 10 -7.40 6.34 -13.62
N MET A 11 -7.79 7.40 -12.91
CA MET A 11 -6.84 8.28 -12.25
C MET A 11 -6.78 7.85 -10.78
N HIS A 12 -5.60 7.36 -10.38
CA HIS A 12 -5.32 6.85 -9.04
C HIS A 12 -4.42 7.82 -8.29
N GLN A 13 -4.79 8.18 -7.06
CA GLN A 13 -3.94 8.97 -6.17
C GLN A 13 -3.09 7.99 -5.36
N ASP A 14 -1.77 8.10 -5.51
CA ASP A 14 -0.79 7.25 -4.86
C ASP A 14 -0.38 7.82 -3.48
N HIS A 15 0.00 6.96 -2.54
CA HIS A 15 0.48 7.28 -1.18
C HIS A 15 -0.23 8.42 -0.43
N GLY A 16 -1.53 8.26 -0.18
CA GLY A 16 -2.32 9.28 0.52
C GLY A 16 -1.96 9.29 2.01
N GLN A 17 -1.32 10.36 2.47
CA GLN A 17 -0.78 10.43 3.84
C GLN A 17 -1.86 10.64 4.92
N SER A 18 -3.07 11.07 4.54
CA SER A 18 -4.18 11.23 5.47
C SER A 18 -5.54 11.08 4.78
N PRO A 19 -6.61 10.76 5.52
CA PRO A 19 -7.96 10.75 4.97
C PRO A 19 -8.37 12.08 4.32
N ALA A 20 -7.84 13.21 4.77
CA ALA A 20 -8.12 14.52 4.17
C ALA A 20 -7.53 14.65 2.76
N ILE A 21 -6.33 14.10 2.52
CA ILE A 21 -5.70 14.07 1.19
C ILE A 21 -6.51 13.20 0.24
N CYS A 22 -6.90 11.99 0.68
CA CYS A 22 -7.75 11.11 -0.13
C CYS A 22 -9.09 11.77 -0.46
N GLN A 23 -9.71 12.49 0.49
CA GLN A 23 -10.94 13.23 0.24
C GLN A 23 -10.73 14.33 -0.80
N GLY A 24 -9.62 15.07 -0.71
CA GLY A 24 -9.26 16.06 -1.72
C GLY A 24 -9.09 15.46 -3.11
N ALA A 25 -8.46 14.28 -3.23
CA ALA A 25 -8.34 13.58 -4.51
C ALA A 25 -9.71 13.14 -5.06
N ILE A 26 -10.59 12.61 -4.20
CA ILE A 26 -11.98 12.28 -4.55
C ILE A 26 -12.72 13.52 -5.06
N ASP A 27 -12.59 14.66 -4.37
CA ASP A 27 -13.24 15.93 -4.74
C ASP A 27 -12.72 16.48 -6.08
N LEU A 28 -11.48 16.15 -6.46
CA LEU A 28 -10.89 16.46 -7.76
C LEU A 28 -11.31 15.50 -8.88
N GLY A 29 -12.10 14.46 -8.57
CA GLY A 29 -12.64 13.52 -9.53
C GLY A 29 -11.77 12.29 -9.80
N PHE A 30 -10.85 11.95 -8.89
CA PHE A 30 -10.10 10.69 -8.97
C PHE A 30 -11.04 9.49 -8.87
N GLY A 31 -10.82 8.48 -9.72
CA GLY A 31 -11.60 7.25 -9.73
C GLY A 31 -11.09 6.20 -8.74
N SER A 32 -9.89 6.40 -8.18
CA SER A 32 -9.27 5.52 -7.20
C SER A 32 -8.30 6.33 -6.31
N VAL A 33 -8.16 5.92 -5.04
CA VAL A 33 -7.22 6.54 -4.09
C VAL A 33 -6.52 5.46 -3.28
N MET A 34 -5.27 5.70 -2.89
CA MET A 34 -4.56 4.91 -1.90
C MET A 34 -4.51 5.68 -0.58
N MET A 35 -4.94 5.04 0.51
CA MET A 35 -4.61 5.47 1.86
C MET A 35 -3.38 4.68 2.31
N ASP A 36 -2.22 5.34 2.38
CA ASP A 36 -1.05 4.71 2.96
C ASP A 36 -1.04 4.92 4.48
N GLY A 37 -1.79 4.06 5.16
CA GLY A 37 -1.82 4.00 6.61
C GLY A 37 -0.66 3.21 7.21
N SER A 38 0.27 2.67 6.40
CA SER A 38 1.47 1.99 6.92
C SER A 38 2.43 2.96 7.61
N LEU A 39 2.35 4.24 7.22
CA LEU A 39 3.05 5.35 7.84
C LEU A 39 2.07 6.31 8.51
N ARG A 40 2.57 7.15 9.42
CA ARG A 40 1.83 8.28 9.98
C ARG A 40 1.69 9.38 8.92
N GLU A 41 0.91 10.41 9.24
CA GLU A 41 0.65 11.53 8.33
C GLU A 41 1.90 12.30 7.87
N ASP A 42 3.05 12.09 8.51
CA ASP A 42 4.34 12.64 8.08
C ASP A 42 4.96 11.90 6.87
N GLY A 43 4.36 10.77 6.46
CA GLY A 43 4.85 9.92 5.37
C GLY A 43 6.17 9.22 5.67
N LYS A 44 6.57 9.13 6.94
CA LYS A 44 7.92 8.72 7.36
C LYS A 44 7.97 7.81 8.57
N THR A 45 7.07 8.02 9.53
CA THR A 45 7.04 7.23 10.76
C THR A 45 6.17 6.00 10.55
N PRO A 46 6.69 4.76 10.69
CA PRO A 46 5.86 3.56 10.68
C PRO A 46 4.70 3.65 11.68
N ALA A 47 3.49 3.35 11.22
CA ALA A 47 2.30 3.31 12.05
C ALA A 47 2.06 1.92 12.63
N ASP A 48 1.24 1.87 13.68
CA ASP A 48 0.73 0.61 14.22
C ASP A 48 -0.48 0.12 13.41
N PHE A 49 -0.78 -1.17 13.54
CA PHE A 49 -1.86 -1.83 12.82
C PHE A 49 -3.24 -1.18 13.05
N ASP A 50 -3.55 -0.83 14.29
CA ASP A 50 -4.85 -0.26 14.67
C ASP A 50 -5.06 1.13 14.04
N TYR A 51 -4.02 1.97 14.02
CA TYR A 51 -4.04 3.23 13.29
C TYR A 51 -4.31 3.01 11.80
N ASN A 52 -3.55 2.10 11.18
CA ASN A 52 -3.66 1.83 9.75
C ASN A 52 -5.08 1.37 9.38
N VAL A 53 -5.64 0.45 10.18
CA VAL A 53 -7.03 -0.01 10.02
C VAL A 53 -8.00 1.16 10.12
N ASP A 54 -7.86 2.04 11.12
CA ASP A 54 -8.80 3.13 11.33
C ASP A 54 -8.80 4.15 10.18
N VAL A 55 -7.62 4.62 9.76
CA VAL A 55 -7.51 5.60 8.68
C VAL A 55 -7.94 5.02 7.33
N THR A 56 -7.55 3.77 7.04
CA THR A 56 -7.92 3.10 5.79
C THR A 56 -9.42 2.83 5.73
N ARG A 57 -10.03 2.34 6.82
CA ARG A 57 -11.48 2.11 6.90
C ARG A 57 -12.24 3.42 6.71
N ARG A 58 -11.79 4.53 7.31
CA ARG A 58 -12.41 5.85 7.12
C ARG A 58 -12.39 6.29 5.65
N VAL A 59 -11.29 6.04 4.95
CA VAL A 59 -11.15 6.36 3.52
C VAL A 59 -12.07 5.47 2.68
N VAL A 60 -12.13 4.17 2.97
CA VAL A 60 -13.09 3.24 2.34
C VAL A 60 -14.53 3.73 2.52
N GLU A 61 -14.93 4.07 3.75
CA GLU A 61 -16.29 4.54 4.06
C GLU A 61 -16.69 5.82 3.30
N MET A 62 -15.75 6.73 3.00
CA MET A 62 -16.04 7.95 2.23
C MET A 62 -15.97 7.72 0.71
N ALA A 63 -14.99 6.94 0.23
CA ALA A 63 -14.79 6.68 -1.19
C ALA A 63 -15.92 5.81 -1.78
N HIS A 64 -16.30 4.74 -1.07
CA HIS A 64 -17.35 3.82 -1.53
C HIS A 64 -18.72 4.47 -1.65
N LYS A 65 -19.01 5.53 -0.88
CA LYS A 65 -20.27 6.30 -1.00
C LYS A 65 -20.42 6.99 -2.36
N VAL A 66 -19.31 7.25 -3.05
CA VAL A 66 -19.28 7.92 -4.36
C VAL A 66 -18.74 7.02 -5.47
N GLY A 67 -18.54 5.73 -5.19
CA GLY A 67 -18.08 4.75 -6.18
C GLY A 67 -16.59 4.81 -6.53
N VAL A 68 -15.77 5.44 -5.67
CA VAL A 68 -14.30 5.45 -5.81
C VAL A 68 -13.71 4.24 -5.10
N THR A 69 -12.73 3.58 -5.73
CA THR A 69 -12.04 2.43 -5.13
C THR A 69 -10.87 2.85 -4.23
N VAL A 70 -10.54 2.01 -3.27
CA VAL A 70 -9.47 2.27 -2.29
C VAL A 70 -8.42 1.17 -2.30
N GLU A 71 -7.18 1.60 -2.43
CA GLU A 71 -6.00 0.82 -2.09
C GLU A 71 -5.54 1.14 -0.67
N GLY A 72 -5.06 0.14 0.06
CA GLY A 72 -4.36 0.33 1.33
C GLY A 72 -3.07 -0.50 1.38
N GLU A 73 -2.13 -0.11 2.23
CA GLU A 73 -0.85 -0.81 2.39
C GLU A 73 -0.74 -1.45 3.77
N LEU A 74 -0.23 -2.69 3.81
CA LEU A 74 0.10 -3.38 5.05
C LEU A 74 1.53 -3.92 5.03
N GLY A 75 2.29 -3.59 6.08
CA GLY A 75 3.75 -3.70 6.10
C GLY A 75 4.38 -2.36 5.70
N CYS A 76 5.70 -2.24 5.83
CA CYS A 76 6.44 -1.07 5.35
C CYS A 76 7.37 -1.48 4.22
N LEU A 77 7.31 -0.77 3.10
CA LEU A 77 8.26 -0.97 2.00
C LEU A 77 9.70 -0.70 2.46
N GLY A 78 10.59 -1.63 2.11
CA GLY A 78 11.98 -1.54 2.50
C GLY A 78 12.78 -2.75 2.06
N SER A 79 14.08 -2.54 1.89
CA SER A 79 15.00 -3.59 1.45
C SER A 79 15.21 -4.60 2.58
N LEU A 80 14.97 -5.89 2.29
CA LEU A 80 15.30 -6.98 3.22
C LEU A 80 16.80 -7.11 3.50
N GLU A 81 17.66 -6.56 2.63
CA GLU A 81 19.11 -6.60 2.81
C GLU A 81 19.60 -5.53 3.80
N THR A 82 19.05 -4.33 3.73
CA THR A 82 19.53 -3.17 4.50
C THR A 82 18.65 -2.80 5.68
N GLY A 83 17.37 -3.18 5.61
CA GLY A 83 16.31 -2.72 6.50
C GLY A 83 15.94 -1.26 6.29
N MET A 84 16.33 -0.65 5.17
CA MET A 84 16.01 0.75 4.87
C MET A 84 14.93 0.83 3.80
N ALA A 85 14.01 1.78 3.96
CA ALA A 85 13.14 2.22 2.89
C ALA A 85 13.89 3.17 1.95
N GLY A 86 13.46 3.22 0.69
CA GLY A 86 13.76 4.36 -0.19
C GLY A 86 12.71 5.45 0.00
N GLU A 87 12.88 6.56 -0.71
CA GLU A 87 11.87 7.63 -0.78
C GLU A 87 11.25 7.64 -2.18
N GLU A 88 9.92 7.73 -2.25
CA GLU A 88 9.13 8.06 -3.45
C GLU A 88 8.50 9.43 -3.20
N ASP A 89 8.94 10.46 -3.94
CA ASP A 89 8.47 11.85 -3.76
C ASP A 89 8.51 12.38 -2.30
N GLY A 90 9.45 11.88 -1.49
CA GLY A 90 9.62 12.24 -0.08
C GLY A 90 8.81 11.38 0.90
N HIS A 91 8.11 10.35 0.40
CA HIS A 91 7.37 9.36 1.17
C HIS A 91 8.16 8.06 1.31
N GLY A 92 8.26 7.54 2.53
CA GLY A 92 9.04 6.33 2.83
C GLY A 92 9.54 6.32 4.27
N ALA A 93 9.63 5.13 4.86
CA ALA A 93 9.99 4.98 6.26
C ALA A 93 11.41 5.49 6.59
N GLU A 94 11.52 6.36 7.60
CA GLU A 94 12.82 6.82 8.10
C GLU A 94 13.41 5.85 9.13
N GLY A 95 14.71 5.57 8.99
CA GLY A 95 15.47 4.72 9.90
C GLY A 95 15.51 3.25 9.47
N LYS A 96 15.96 2.39 10.38
CA LYS A 96 16.09 0.95 10.13
C LYS A 96 14.82 0.24 10.59
N LEU A 97 14.12 -0.36 9.65
CA LEU A 97 12.94 -1.19 9.87
C LEU A 97 13.32 -2.57 10.41
N ASP A 98 12.46 -3.11 11.27
CA ASP A 98 12.57 -4.51 11.67
C ASP A 98 12.18 -5.43 10.52
N HIS A 99 12.76 -6.63 10.47
CA HIS A 99 12.50 -7.60 9.42
C HIS A 99 11.03 -8.02 9.38
N SER A 100 10.34 -7.99 10.53
CA SER A 100 8.90 -8.26 10.61
C SER A 100 8.06 -7.21 9.87
N SER A 101 8.48 -5.95 9.84
CA SER A 101 7.80 -4.87 9.12
C SER A 101 8.02 -4.92 7.60
N LEU A 102 9.11 -5.54 7.14
CA LEU A 102 9.50 -5.61 5.73
C LEU A 102 8.79 -6.74 4.95
N LEU A 103 8.00 -7.55 5.64
CA LEU A 103 7.33 -8.72 5.10
C LEU A 103 5.94 -8.87 5.69
N THR A 104 4.92 -8.51 4.93
CA THR A 104 3.51 -8.58 5.36
C THR A 104 3.15 -9.98 5.84
N ASP A 105 2.56 -10.10 7.03
CA ASP A 105 2.06 -11.37 7.55
C ASP A 105 0.73 -11.77 6.88
N PRO A 106 0.57 -13.02 6.42
CA PRO A 106 -0.67 -13.47 5.77
C PRO A 106 -1.93 -13.41 6.64
N GLU A 107 -1.82 -13.58 7.96
CA GLU A 107 -2.95 -13.51 8.87
C GLU A 107 -3.31 -12.05 9.17
N GLU A 108 -2.32 -11.18 9.37
CA GLU A 108 -2.57 -9.73 9.48
C GLU A 108 -3.24 -9.18 8.20
N ALA A 109 -2.80 -9.62 7.01
CA ALA A 109 -3.45 -9.24 5.75
C ALA A 109 -4.93 -9.64 5.72
N ALA A 110 -5.28 -10.84 6.19
CA ALA A 110 -6.66 -11.29 6.28
C ALA A 110 -7.49 -10.46 7.27
N GLN A 111 -6.91 -10.12 8.42
CA GLN A 111 -7.54 -9.26 9.41
C GLN A 111 -7.76 -7.84 8.88
N PHE A 112 -6.74 -7.28 8.21
CA PHE A 112 -6.76 -5.95 7.65
C PHE A 112 -7.84 -5.81 6.58
N VAL A 113 -7.87 -6.69 5.58
CA VAL A 113 -8.91 -6.72 4.54
C VAL A 113 -10.31 -6.84 5.15
N LYS A 114 -10.47 -7.72 6.15
CA LYS A 114 -11.76 -7.88 6.83
C LYS A 114 -12.20 -6.62 7.57
N ALA A 115 -11.26 -5.91 8.20
CA ALA A 115 -11.56 -4.72 8.99
C ALA A 115 -11.79 -3.47 8.14
N THR A 116 -11.04 -3.31 7.04
CA THR A 116 -11.07 -2.11 6.21
C THR A 116 -12.01 -2.21 5.03
N GLN A 117 -12.21 -3.42 4.48
CA GLN A 117 -13.01 -3.67 3.27
C GLN A 117 -12.51 -2.91 2.03
N LEU A 118 -11.20 -2.63 1.97
CA LEU A 118 -10.54 -2.05 0.79
C LEU A 118 -10.67 -2.93 -0.47
N ASP A 119 -10.40 -2.33 -1.63
CA ASP A 119 -10.53 -2.99 -2.95
C ASP A 119 -9.21 -3.63 -3.41
N ALA A 120 -8.08 -3.02 -3.05
CA ALA A 120 -6.74 -3.51 -3.37
C ALA A 120 -5.77 -3.39 -2.17
N LEU A 121 -4.92 -4.40 -1.97
CA LEU A 121 -3.96 -4.46 -0.87
C LEU A 121 -2.52 -4.42 -1.39
N ALA A 122 -1.80 -3.35 -1.11
CA ALA A 122 -0.35 -3.29 -1.24
C ALA A 122 0.32 -4.08 -0.11
N ILE A 123 1.32 -4.89 -0.48
CA ILE A 123 2.03 -5.78 0.45
C ILE A 123 3.54 -5.61 0.33
N ALA A 124 4.22 -5.62 1.48
CA ALA A 124 5.67 -5.65 1.57
C ALA A 124 6.19 -7.09 1.35
N ILE A 125 6.96 -7.28 0.27
CA ILE A 125 7.59 -8.56 -0.08
C ILE A 125 9.10 -8.44 -0.32
N GLY A 126 9.72 -7.38 0.22
CA GLY A 126 11.13 -7.03 0.05
C GLY A 126 11.44 -6.07 -1.10
N THR A 127 10.43 -5.48 -1.73
CA THR A 127 10.60 -4.31 -2.60
C THR A 127 10.79 -3.03 -1.78
N SER A 128 11.35 -1.99 -2.40
CA SER A 128 11.57 -0.66 -1.81
C SER A 128 11.55 0.40 -2.90
N HIS A 129 11.22 1.64 -2.53
CA HIS A 129 11.19 2.81 -3.42
C HIS A 129 12.55 3.17 -4.03
N GLY A 130 12.51 3.84 -5.19
CA GLY A 130 13.70 4.35 -5.88
C GLY A 130 14.46 3.33 -6.74
N ALA A 131 15.51 3.80 -7.42
CA ALA A 131 16.22 3.01 -8.45
C ALA A 131 17.06 1.84 -7.90
N TYR A 132 17.53 1.92 -6.65
CA TYR A 132 18.51 0.99 -6.07
C TYR A 132 17.86 0.01 -5.10
N LYS A 133 16.93 -0.80 -5.62
CA LYS A 133 16.12 -1.73 -4.80
C LYS A 133 16.91 -2.90 -4.26
N PHE A 134 17.90 -3.37 -5.03
CA PHE A 134 18.71 -4.53 -4.71
C PHE A 134 20.17 -4.29 -5.10
N THR A 135 21.10 -4.71 -4.24
CA THR A 135 22.54 -4.60 -4.53
C THR A 135 23.05 -5.70 -5.47
N ARG A 136 22.21 -6.72 -5.69
CA ARG A 136 22.44 -7.88 -6.54
C ARG A 136 21.15 -8.30 -7.23
N LYS A 137 21.24 -9.24 -8.17
CA LYS A 137 20.04 -9.81 -8.80
C LYS A 137 19.13 -10.42 -7.72
N PRO A 138 17.84 -10.07 -7.68
CA PRO A 138 16.94 -10.59 -6.65
C PRO A 138 16.75 -12.10 -6.78
N THR A 139 16.84 -12.75 -5.62
CA THR A 139 16.53 -14.16 -5.40
C THR A 139 15.44 -14.26 -4.34
N GLY A 140 14.88 -15.46 -4.12
CA GLY A 140 13.72 -15.65 -3.23
C GLY A 140 13.94 -15.30 -1.75
N ASP A 141 15.18 -15.04 -1.35
CA ASP A 141 15.60 -14.58 -0.03
C ASP A 141 15.49 -13.06 0.16
N ILE A 142 15.49 -12.26 -0.92
CA ILE A 142 15.37 -10.79 -0.86
C ILE A 142 14.12 -10.26 -1.60
N LEU A 143 13.48 -11.10 -2.41
CA LEU A 143 12.19 -10.84 -3.02
C LEU A 143 11.27 -12.04 -2.79
N ALA A 144 10.41 -11.93 -1.78
CA ALA A 144 9.63 -13.04 -1.23
C ALA A 144 8.36 -13.34 -2.03
N ILE A 145 8.49 -13.79 -3.28
CA ILE A 145 7.34 -14.17 -4.13
C ILE A 145 6.49 -15.29 -3.51
N SER A 146 7.07 -16.16 -2.68
CA SER A 146 6.30 -17.15 -1.92
C SER A 146 5.29 -16.51 -0.97
N ARG A 147 5.63 -15.35 -0.39
CA ARG A 147 4.74 -14.61 0.52
C ARG A 147 3.47 -14.15 -0.19
N VAL A 148 3.57 -13.72 -1.44
CA VAL A 148 2.39 -13.37 -2.28
C VAL A 148 1.41 -14.54 -2.36
N LYS A 149 1.91 -15.77 -2.54
CA LYS A 149 1.07 -16.98 -2.61
C LYS A 149 0.42 -17.30 -1.27
N GLU A 150 1.16 -17.14 -0.18
CA GLU A 150 0.66 -17.35 1.18
C GLU A 150 -0.47 -16.37 1.51
N ILE A 151 -0.26 -15.09 1.22
CA ILE A 151 -1.28 -14.03 1.41
C ILE A 151 -2.50 -14.33 0.54
N HIS A 152 -2.33 -14.60 -0.76
CA HIS A 152 -3.44 -14.91 -1.65
C HIS A 152 -4.25 -16.12 -1.17
N ALA A 153 -3.61 -17.16 -0.61
CA ALA A 153 -4.33 -18.30 -0.05
C ALA A 153 -5.20 -17.93 1.16
N ARG A 154 -4.86 -16.87 1.91
CA ARG A 154 -5.66 -16.35 3.04
C ARG A 154 -6.76 -15.39 2.57
N ILE A 155 -6.51 -14.59 1.54
CA ILE A 155 -7.45 -13.61 0.97
C ILE A 155 -7.65 -13.83 -0.55
N PRO A 156 -8.29 -14.94 -0.97
CA PRO A 156 -8.30 -15.37 -2.37
C PRO A 156 -9.08 -14.44 -3.32
N ASN A 157 -9.90 -13.55 -2.78
CA ASN A 157 -10.74 -12.63 -3.55
C ASN A 157 -10.23 -11.18 -3.52
N THR A 158 -9.10 -10.92 -2.87
CA THR A 158 -8.52 -9.57 -2.77
C THR A 158 -7.49 -9.36 -3.88
N HIS A 159 -7.55 -8.19 -4.51
CA HIS A 159 -6.55 -7.78 -5.49
C HIS A 159 -5.28 -7.33 -4.77
N LEU A 160 -4.14 -7.96 -5.08
CA LEU A 160 -2.85 -7.61 -4.49
C LEU A 160 -2.11 -6.60 -5.37
N VAL A 161 -1.47 -5.63 -4.74
CA VAL A 161 -0.64 -4.61 -5.38
C VAL A 161 0.81 -4.82 -4.99
N MET A 162 1.69 -4.67 -5.96
CA MET A 162 3.14 -4.74 -5.77
C MET A 162 3.73 -3.37 -5.98
N HIS A 163 4.08 -2.72 -4.87
CA HIS A 163 4.85 -1.49 -4.89
C HIS A 163 6.32 -1.77 -5.22
N GLY A 164 7.00 -0.72 -5.65
CA GLY A 164 8.35 -0.82 -6.20
C GLY A 164 8.99 0.53 -6.20
#